data_AF-A0A415GZW6-F1
#
_entry.id   AF-A0A415GZW6-F1
#
_cell.length_a   1.000
_cell.length_b   1.000
_cell.length_c   1.000
_cell.angle_alpha   90.00
_cell.angle_beta   90.00
_cell.angle_gamma   90.00
#
_symmetry.space_group_name_H-M   'P 1'
#
loop_
_entity.id
_entity.type
_entity.pdbx_description
1 polymer ?
#
loop_
_entity_poly.entity_id
_entity_poly.type
_entity_poly.pdbx_seq_one_letter_code
_entity_poly.pdbx_strand_id
1 'polypeptide(L)'
;MNMSYPKKIVDSYIDHEYLQERIDHEYLQERTNFRYKKVNILMGGNATGKTSIGKVLMCICNFIKNKEANSIVSKVGDTKKEASITVDFIGHSLRMYRLDIKVKPSDEEGELPKVFVCKRVTDIGEKDRYETCAAKIDRIPLEYNEDYAEELEKIDPIGWMFTYPSDMGNKAVEFPQDPSFLKVMEYTLKSLDPAIKSVEKSKEVVNTFIVHMQSGDLLVQDGEVIKKNILSSGTKAGIDIASLIYSIYKGECGFYYCDEKF
;
A
#
# COMPACT_ATOMS: atom_id res chain seq x y z
N MET A 1 -4.79 -12.73 -8.42
CA MET A 1 -5.78 -11.85 -7.76
C MET A 1 -6.05 -10.68 -8.70
N ASN A 2 -7.30 -10.30 -8.93
CA ASN A 2 -7.65 -9.15 -9.77
C ASN A 2 -8.48 -8.16 -8.94
N MET A 3 -8.01 -6.92 -8.81
CA MET A 3 -8.70 -5.83 -8.09
C MET A 3 -9.45 -4.88 -9.05
N SER A 4 -9.31 -5.06 -10.36
CA SER A 4 -10.16 -4.42 -11.37
C SER A 4 -11.50 -5.13 -11.49
N TYR A 5 -12.48 -4.46 -12.09
CA TYR A 5 -13.77 -5.08 -12.34
C TYR A 5 -14.45 -4.55 -13.61
N PRO A 6 -15.14 -5.41 -14.38
CA PRO A 6 -15.67 -5.01 -15.68
C PRO A 6 -16.99 -4.23 -15.62
N LYS A 7 -17.75 -4.34 -14.52
CA LYS A 7 -19.11 -3.76 -14.38
C LYS A 7 -19.18 -2.74 -13.24
N LYS A 8 -19.76 -1.56 -13.48
CA LYS A 8 -19.97 -0.52 -12.47
C LYS A 8 -20.60 -1.13 -11.20
N ILE A 9 -20.04 -0.84 -10.03
CA ILE A 9 -20.67 -1.21 -8.77
C ILE A 9 -21.91 -0.34 -8.60
N VAL A 10 -23.07 -0.99 -8.47
CA VAL A 10 -24.34 -0.34 -8.14
C VAL A 10 -24.35 -0.11 -6.62
N ASP A 11 -24.82 1.05 -6.17
CA ASP A 11 -24.89 1.42 -4.75
C ASP A 11 -23.54 1.43 -3.99
N SER A 12 -22.48 1.91 -4.66
CA SER A 12 -21.21 2.18 -3.97
C SER A 12 -21.40 3.28 -2.92
N TYR A 13 -21.10 2.98 -1.65
CA TYR A 13 -21.00 3.99 -0.58
C TYR A 13 -19.72 4.85 -0.70
N ILE A 14 -18.78 4.45 -1.56
CA ILE A 14 -17.65 5.28 -1.99
C ILE A 14 -18.17 6.12 -3.15
N ASP A 15 -19.07 7.06 -2.86
CA ASP A 15 -19.55 8.10 -3.77
C ASP A 15 -19.88 9.36 -2.95
N HIS A 16 -19.43 10.51 -3.45
CA HIS A 16 -19.75 11.89 -3.02
C HIS A 16 -19.69 12.23 -1.52
N GLU A 17 -18.65 12.98 -1.12
CA GLU A 17 -18.78 14.30 -0.48
C GLU A 17 -17.38 14.85 -0.13
N TYR A 18 -17.19 16.16 -0.30
CA TYR A 18 -15.98 16.94 0.03
C TYR A 18 -14.78 16.82 -0.94
N LEU A 19 -14.96 17.32 -2.16
CA LEU A 19 -14.03 18.26 -2.84
C LEU A 19 -14.54 18.46 -4.28
N GLN A 20 -14.98 19.67 -4.59
CA GLN A 20 -15.66 20.08 -5.84
C GLN A 20 -14.83 19.90 -7.12
N GLU A 21 -13.61 19.34 -7.07
CA GLU A 21 -12.67 19.31 -8.20
C GLU A 21 -12.04 17.94 -8.51
N ARG A 22 -12.32 16.89 -7.73
CA ARG A 22 -11.81 15.52 -7.98
C ARG A 22 -12.92 14.48 -7.92
N ILE A 23 -13.77 14.50 -8.95
CA ILE A 23 -14.85 13.53 -9.15
C ILE A 23 -14.25 12.24 -9.69
N ASP A 24 -13.82 11.35 -8.79
CA ASP A 24 -13.41 10.02 -9.20
C ASP A 24 -14.35 8.99 -8.58
N HIS A 25 -15.22 8.42 -9.40
CA HIS A 25 -15.81 7.12 -9.08
C HIS A 25 -14.69 6.06 -8.94
N GLU A 26 -15.04 4.81 -8.72
CA GLU A 26 -14.10 3.68 -8.78
C GLU A 26 -13.61 3.39 -10.22
N TYR A 27 -12.97 4.39 -10.82
CA TYR A 27 -12.29 4.34 -12.10
C TYR A 27 -10.97 5.09 -12.03
N LEU A 28 -10.13 4.88 -13.03
CA LEU A 28 -8.94 5.69 -13.27
C LEU A 28 -9.37 7.08 -13.77
N GLN A 29 -8.82 8.14 -13.17
CA GLN A 29 -9.10 9.53 -13.56
C GLN A 29 -8.95 9.70 -15.07
N GLU A 30 -9.87 10.42 -15.72
CA GLU A 30 -9.96 10.59 -17.19
C GLU A 30 -10.22 9.31 -18.01
N ARG A 31 -10.34 8.13 -17.38
CA ARG A 31 -10.55 6.83 -18.02
C ARG A 31 -11.68 6.07 -17.33
N THR A 32 -12.89 6.59 -17.45
CA THR A 32 -14.09 6.11 -16.74
C THR A 32 -14.50 4.66 -17.03
N ASN A 33 -14.00 4.09 -18.14
CA ASN A 33 -14.17 2.69 -18.49
C ASN A 33 -13.17 1.76 -17.77
N PHE A 34 -12.04 2.28 -17.32
CA PHE A 34 -11.03 1.55 -16.58
C PHE A 34 -11.38 1.56 -15.08
N ARG A 35 -12.12 0.55 -14.63
CA ARG A 35 -12.69 0.49 -13.29
C ARG A 35 -11.90 -0.41 -12.35
N TYR A 36 -11.71 0.03 -11.11
CA TYR A 36 -11.00 -0.72 -10.08
C TYR A 36 -11.53 -0.41 -8.69
N LYS A 37 -11.45 -1.38 -7.78
CA LYS A 37 -11.86 -1.19 -6.39
C LYS A 37 -10.87 -0.28 -5.68
N LYS A 38 -11.34 0.83 -5.12
CA LYS A 38 -10.49 1.76 -4.35
C LYS A 38 -10.17 1.19 -2.96
N VAL A 39 -11.08 0.42 -2.39
CA VAL A 39 -10.89 -0.27 -1.11
C VAL A 39 -11.09 -1.77 -1.30
N ASN A 40 -10.09 -2.55 -0.90
CA ASN A 40 -10.12 -4.01 -0.96
C ASN A 40 -9.91 -4.57 0.45
N ILE A 41 -10.90 -5.29 0.97
CA ILE A 41 -10.84 -5.93 2.29
C ILE A 41 -10.52 -7.41 2.11
N LEU A 42 -9.34 -7.82 2.59
CA LEU A 42 -8.93 -9.22 2.58
C LEU A 42 -9.30 -9.84 3.93
N MET A 43 -10.28 -10.75 3.92
CA MET A 43 -10.75 -11.45 5.12
C MET A 43 -10.45 -12.94 5.03
N GLY A 44 -10.20 -13.57 6.17
CA GLY A 44 -9.90 -15.00 6.28
C GLY A 44 -9.36 -15.34 7.66
N GLY A 45 -9.32 -16.64 7.97
CA GLY A 45 -8.80 -17.12 9.25
C GLY A 45 -7.32 -16.77 9.48
N ASN A 46 -6.81 -17.14 10.65
CA ASN A 46 -5.40 -16.96 10.98
C ASN A 46 -4.53 -17.84 10.05
N ALA A 47 -3.35 -17.33 9.70
CA ALA A 47 -2.38 -18.02 8.84
C ALA A 47 -2.85 -18.39 7.42
N THR A 48 -3.93 -17.78 6.90
CA THR A 48 -4.40 -18.04 5.52
C THR A 48 -3.68 -17.20 4.45
N GLY A 49 -2.58 -16.52 4.80
CA GLY A 49 -1.73 -15.80 3.85
C GLY A 49 -2.03 -14.32 3.63
N LYS A 50 -2.89 -13.69 4.45
CA LYS A 50 -3.21 -12.25 4.37
C LYS A 50 -1.96 -11.37 4.55
N THR A 51 -1.22 -11.55 5.65
CA THR A 51 0.06 -10.87 5.85
C THR A 51 1.08 -11.20 4.75
N SER A 52 1.10 -12.45 4.27
CA SER A 52 2.04 -12.88 3.23
C SER A 52 1.81 -12.15 1.92
N ILE A 53 0.55 -11.93 1.51
CA ILE A 53 0.26 -11.18 0.28
C ILE A 53 0.70 -9.72 0.39
N GLY A 54 0.50 -9.06 1.53
CA GLY A 54 1.03 -7.73 1.79
C GLY A 54 2.55 -7.67 1.67
N LYS A 55 3.25 -8.66 2.26
CA LYS A 55 4.72 -8.74 2.20
C LYS A 55 5.23 -8.97 0.77
N VAL A 56 4.53 -9.76 -0.04
CA VAL A 56 4.88 -9.96 -1.46
C VAL A 56 4.68 -8.66 -2.24
N LEU A 57 3.56 -7.96 -2.06
CA LEU A 57 3.32 -6.68 -2.72
C LEU A 57 4.37 -5.63 -2.34
N MET A 58 4.72 -5.53 -1.06
CA MET A 58 5.78 -4.64 -0.58
C MET A 58 7.14 -4.98 -1.21
N CYS A 59 7.44 -6.28 -1.31
CA CYS A 59 8.66 -6.77 -1.92
C CYS A 59 8.75 -6.37 -3.41
N ILE A 60 7.66 -6.52 -4.16
CA ILE A 60 7.56 -6.10 -5.57
C ILE A 60 7.78 -4.59 -5.69
N CYS A 61 7.10 -3.78 -4.89
CA CYS A 61 7.27 -2.32 -4.94
C CYS A 61 8.70 -1.90 -4.63
N ASN A 62 9.29 -2.42 -3.53
CA ASN A 62 10.67 -2.15 -3.17
C ASN A 62 11.66 -2.60 -4.24
N PHE A 63 11.41 -3.74 -4.88
CA PHE A 63 12.24 -4.22 -5.99
C PHE A 63 12.19 -3.27 -7.18
N ILE A 64 11.01 -2.79 -7.59
CA ILE A 64 10.87 -1.82 -8.69
C ILE A 64 11.67 -0.53 -8.40
N LYS A 65 11.62 0.00 -7.17
CA LYS A 65 12.32 1.26 -6.83
C LYS A 65 13.80 1.11 -6.57
N ASN A 66 14.19 0.12 -5.78
CA ASN A 66 15.57 -0.04 -5.32
C ASN A 66 16.41 -0.87 -6.30
N LYS A 67 15.77 -1.69 -7.16
CA LYS A 67 16.41 -2.58 -8.12
C LYS A 67 17.35 -3.59 -7.44
N GLU A 68 16.98 -4.03 -6.23
CA GLU A 68 17.77 -4.97 -5.43
C GLU A 68 17.17 -6.39 -5.47
N ALA A 69 17.79 -7.30 -6.23
CA ALA A 69 17.32 -8.69 -6.37
C ALA A 69 17.22 -9.47 -5.04
N ASN A 70 18.11 -9.20 -4.07
CA ASN A 70 18.12 -9.90 -2.78
C ASN A 70 16.77 -9.83 -2.05
N SER A 71 16.05 -8.71 -2.23
CA SER A 71 14.73 -8.51 -1.63
C SER A 71 13.70 -9.54 -2.11
N ILE A 72 13.73 -9.93 -3.39
CA ILE A 72 12.86 -10.94 -3.99
C ILE A 72 13.38 -12.34 -3.76
N VAL A 73 14.68 -12.57 -3.99
CA VAL A 73 15.32 -13.89 -3.87
C VAL A 73 15.11 -14.46 -2.46
N SER A 74 15.25 -13.64 -1.42
CA SER A 74 15.05 -14.04 -0.02
C SER A 74 13.61 -14.45 0.33
N LYS A 75 12.64 -14.22 -0.55
CA LYS A 75 11.23 -14.60 -0.36
C LYS A 75 10.83 -15.88 -1.11
N VAL A 76 11.73 -16.45 -1.91
CA VAL A 76 11.49 -17.71 -2.59
C VAL A 76 11.53 -18.85 -1.57
N GLY A 77 10.43 -19.59 -1.43
CA GLY A 77 10.31 -20.66 -0.44
C GLY A 77 11.10 -21.92 -0.78
N ASP A 78 11.29 -22.22 -2.07
CA ASP A 78 12.07 -23.35 -2.56
C ASP A 78 13.07 -22.84 -3.61
N THR A 79 14.32 -22.63 -3.19
CA THR A 79 15.39 -22.08 -4.05
C THR A 79 15.87 -23.06 -5.11
N LYS A 80 15.39 -24.31 -5.10
CA LYS A 80 15.71 -25.33 -6.11
C LYS A 80 14.68 -25.37 -7.25
N LYS A 81 13.63 -24.54 -7.19
CA LYS A 81 12.60 -24.46 -8.23
C LYS A 81 12.49 -23.03 -8.76
N GLU A 82 12.08 -22.92 -10.02
CA GLU A 82 11.72 -21.63 -10.60
C GLU A 82 10.51 -21.05 -9.85
N ALA A 83 10.66 -19.81 -9.36
CA ALA A 83 9.58 -19.00 -8.84
C ALA A 83 9.24 -17.90 -9.85
N SER A 84 7.96 -17.55 -9.95
CA SER A 84 7.50 -16.49 -10.85
C SER A 84 6.47 -15.59 -10.20
N ILE A 85 6.48 -14.33 -10.60
CA ILE A 85 5.51 -13.31 -10.20
C ILE A 85 5.11 -12.56 -11.48
N THR A 86 3.80 -12.38 -11.68
CA THR A 86 3.27 -11.46 -12.70
C THR A 86 2.35 -10.47 -12.01
N VAL A 87 2.60 -9.18 -12.23
CA VAL A 87 1.82 -8.10 -11.64
C VAL A 87 1.45 -7.06 -12.69
N ASP A 88 0.18 -6.66 -12.68
CA ASP A 88 -0.31 -5.54 -13.47
C ASP A 88 -0.52 -4.33 -12.54
N PHE A 89 -0.02 -3.18 -12.95
CA PHE A 89 -0.20 -1.93 -12.21
C PHE A 89 -0.17 -0.71 -13.14
N ILE A 90 -0.63 0.41 -12.60
CA ILE A 90 -0.65 1.71 -13.27
C ILE A 90 0.23 2.65 -12.44
N GLY A 91 1.14 3.35 -13.10
CA GLY A 91 1.98 4.37 -12.47
C GLY A 91 1.30 5.73 -12.45
N HIS A 92 2.08 6.80 -12.55
CA HIS A 92 1.52 8.16 -12.66
C HIS A 92 0.97 8.48 -14.06
N SER A 93 1.46 7.84 -15.12
CA SER A 93 0.90 8.03 -16.46
C SER A 93 -0.28 7.11 -16.73
N LEU A 94 -1.07 7.42 -17.76
CA LEU A 94 -2.19 6.61 -18.24
C LEU A 94 -1.69 5.40 -19.04
N ARG A 95 -0.82 4.60 -18.41
CA ARG A 95 -0.20 3.39 -18.94
C ARG A 95 -0.38 2.25 -17.98
N MET A 96 -0.69 1.08 -18.52
CA MET A 96 -0.71 -0.17 -17.77
C MET A 96 0.59 -0.90 -18.01
N TYR A 97 1.30 -1.20 -16.93
CA TYR A 97 2.50 -2.02 -16.91
C TYR A 97 2.12 -3.44 -16.48
N ARG A 98 2.71 -4.43 -17.15
CA ARG A 98 2.80 -5.82 -16.68
C ARG A 98 4.27 -6.13 -16.44
N LEU A 99 4.59 -6.52 -15.22
CA LEU A 99 5.92 -6.93 -14.83
C LEU A 99 5.91 -8.44 -14.55
N ASP A 100 6.64 -9.18 -15.38
CA ASP A 100 6.87 -10.60 -15.21
C ASP A 100 8.28 -10.81 -14.64
N ILE A 101 8.36 -11.38 -13.44
CA ILE A 101 9.62 -11.64 -12.72
C ILE A 101 9.78 -13.15 -12.61
N LYS A 102 10.96 -13.65 -12.96
CA LYS A 102 11.36 -15.04 -12.72
C LYS A 102 12.59 -15.08 -11.85
N VAL A 103 12.58 -15.97 -10.88
CA VAL A 103 13.74 -16.32 -10.07
C VAL A 103 14.06 -17.77 -10.34
N LYS A 104 15.21 -18.02 -10.98
CA LYS A 104 15.66 -19.37 -11.30
C LYS A 104 16.77 -19.80 -10.35
N PRO A 105 16.82 -21.07 -9.92
CA PRO A 105 17.98 -21.62 -9.26
C PRO A 105 19.23 -21.37 -10.10
N SER A 106 20.39 -21.16 -9.46
CA SER A 106 21.64 -21.21 -10.23
C SER A 106 21.97 -22.67 -10.57
N ASP A 107 22.57 -22.86 -11.74
CA ASP A 107 23.10 -24.16 -12.16
C ASP A 107 24.40 -24.50 -11.42
N GLU A 108 25.05 -23.49 -10.82
CA GLU A 108 26.30 -23.64 -10.06
C GLU A 108 26.03 -23.77 -8.56
N GLU A 109 26.69 -24.76 -7.93
CA GLU A 109 26.53 -25.04 -6.51
C GLU A 109 27.13 -23.91 -5.66
N GLY A 110 26.30 -23.28 -4.82
CA GLY A 110 26.70 -22.18 -3.94
C GLY A 110 26.41 -20.77 -4.48
N GLU A 111 25.95 -20.64 -5.73
CA GLU A 111 25.52 -19.35 -6.28
C GLU A 111 24.09 -18.97 -5.88
N LEU A 112 23.83 -17.66 -5.86
CA LEU A 112 22.49 -17.13 -5.62
C LEU A 112 21.57 -17.36 -6.82
N PRO A 113 20.25 -17.55 -6.61
CA PRO A 113 19.28 -17.59 -7.69
C PRO A 113 19.34 -16.36 -8.61
N LYS A 114 19.23 -16.59 -9.92
CA LYS A 114 19.24 -15.55 -10.95
C LYS A 114 17.86 -14.94 -11.13
N VAL A 115 17.79 -13.62 -11.28
CA VAL A 115 16.55 -12.87 -11.46
C VAL A 115 16.44 -12.39 -12.90
N PHE A 116 15.28 -12.63 -13.50
CA PHE A 116 14.94 -12.23 -14.85
C PHE A 116 13.67 -11.39 -14.82
N VAL A 117 13.64 -10.31 -15.59
CA VAL A 117 12.48 -9.41 -15.65
C VAL A 117 12.08 -9.17 -17.09
N CYS A 118 10.77 -9.19 -17.33
CA CYS A 118 10.16 -8.72 -18.56
C CYS A 118 9.12 -7.65 -18.21
N LYS A 119 9.34 -6.42 -18.66
CA LYS A 119 8.38 -5.32 -18.54
C LYS A 119 7.65 -5.16 -19.87
N ARG A 120 6.32 -5.26 -19.84
CA ARG A 120 5.44 -4.98 -20.98
C ARG A 120 4.51 -3.84 -20.62
N VAL A 121 4.21 -2.97 -21.57
CA VAL A 121 3.44 -1.74 -21.31
C VAL A 121 2.50 -1.42 -22.46
N THR A 122 1.36 -0.83 -22.14
CA THR A 122 0.42 -0.28 -23.15
C THR A 122 -0.20 1.02 -22.64
N ASP A 123 -0.46 1.97 -23.54
CA ASP A 123 -1.23 3.16 -23.21
C ASP A 123 -2.71 2.81 -23.00
N ILE A 124 -3.34 3.47 -22.03
CA ILE A 124 -4.75 3.32 -21.69
C ILE A 124 -5.55 4.36 -22.48
N GLY A 125 -6.28 3.92 -23.50
CA GLY A 125 -7.20 4.76 -24.26
C GLY A 125 -8.52 5.01 -23.53
N GLU A 126 -9.30 5.99 -23.99
CA GLU A 126 -10.56 6.40 -23.36
C GLU A 126 -11.62 5.29 -23.26
N LYS A 127 -11.60 4.37 -24.24
CA LYS A 127 -12.53 3.22 -24.32
C LYS A 127 -11.96 1.96 -23.68
N ASP A 128 -10.72 1.99 -23.23
CA ASP A 128 -10.08 0.82 -22.65
C ASP A 128 -10.62 0.51 -21.25
N ARG A 129 -10.58 -0.78 -20.94
CA ARG A 129 -10.77 -1.34 -19.60
C ARG A 129 -9.51 -2.11 -19.24
N TYR A 130 -9.44 -2.63 -18.02
CA TYR A 130 -8.35 -3.52 -17.63
C TYR A 130 -8.20 -4.68 -18.62
N GLU A 131 -9.31 -5.35 -18.98
CA GLU A 131 -9.28 -6.54 -19.83
C GLU A 131 -8.79 -6.24 -21.25
N THR A 132 -9.11 -5.06 -21.81
CA THR A 132 -8.63 -4.68 -23.14
C THR A 132 -7.14 -4.35 -23.11
N CYS A 133 -6.66 -3.67 -22.06
CA CYS A 133 -5.22 -3.41 -21.87
C CYS A 133 -4.44 -4.71 -21.64
N ALA A 134 -4.95 -5.62 -20.81
CA ALA A 134 -4.36 -6.93 -20.59
C ALA A 134 -4.23 -7.71 -21.90
N ALA A 135 -5.28 -7.73 -22.73
CA ALA A 135 -5.25 -8.38 -24.03
C ALA A 135 -4.26 -7.73 -25.02
N LYS A 136 -4.02 -6.41 -24.94
CA LYS A 136 -2.96 -5.74 -25.71
C LYS A 136 -1.58 -6.21 -25.25
N ILE A 137 -1.36 -6.27 -23.93
CA ILE A 137 -0.10 -6.73 -23.33
C ILE A 137 0.18 -8.20 -23.69
N ASP A 138 -0.84 -9.06 -23.70
CA ASP A 138 -0.69 -10.49 -24.04
C ASP A 138 -0.16 -10.71 -25.47
N ARG A 139 -0.32 -9.73 -26.36
CA ARG A 139 0.21 -9.76 -27.74
C ARG A 139 1.68 -9.33 -27.83
N ILE A 140 2.22 -8.74 -26.77
CA ILE A 140 3.62 -8.34 -26.69
C ILE A 140 4.43 -9.57 -26.24
N PRO A 141 5.45 -10.00 -26.99
CA PRO A 141 6.29 -11.14 -26.65
C PRO A 141 6.90 -11.05 -25.23
N LEU A 142 7.05 -12.20 -24.58
CA LEU A 142 7.76 -12.33 -23.32
C LEU A 142 9.26 -12.42 -23.57
N GLU A 143 9.95 -11.29 -23.43
CA GLU A 143 11.39 -11.18 -23.56
C GLU A 143 11.99 -10.84 -22.20
N TYR A 144 12.62 -11.84 -21.57
CA TYR A 144 13.25 -11.68 -20.27
C TYR A 144 14.66 -11.11 -20.41
N ASN A 145 15.00 -10.13 -19.58
CA ASN A 145 16.34 -9.57 -19.45
C ASN A 145 16.95 -9.93 -18.09
N GLU A 146 18.22 -10.33 -18.09
CA GLU A 146 19.03 -10.50 -16.87
C GLU A 146 19.48 -9.15 -16.29
N ASP A 147 19.70 -8.14 -17.15
CA ASP A 147 19.85 -6.75 -16.71
C ASP A 147 18.46 -6.15 -16.44
N TYR A 148 17.86 -6.60 -15.35
CA TYR A 148 16.54 -6.16 -14.93
C TYR A 148 16.54 -4.69 -14.48
N ALA A 149 17.68 -4.12 -14.09
CA ALA A 149 17.74 -2.75 -13.59
C ALA A 149 17.36 -1.74 -14.68
N GLU A 150 17.86 -1.93 -15.90
CA GLU A 150 17.50 -1.11 -17.07
C GLU A 150 16.01 -1.20 -17.40
N GLU A 151 15.41 -2.40 -17.28
CA GLU A 151 13.98 -2.60 -17.53
C GLU A 151 13.11 -1.91 -16.48
N LEU A 152 13.52 -1.95 -15.20
CA LEU A 152 12.81 -1.30 -14.10
C LEU A 152 12.91 0.24 -14.16
N GLU A 153 13.98 0.80 -14.70
CA GLU A 153 14.13 2.26 -14.91
C GLU A 153 13.12 2.86 -15.88
N LYS A 154 12.57 2.04 -16.77
CA LYS A 154 11.56 2.43 -17.76
C LYS A 154 10.13 2.47 -17.18
N ILE A 155 9.97 2.10 -15.91
CA ILE A 155 8.70 2.10 -15.20
C ILE A 155 8.50 3.48 -14.56
N ASP A 156 7.28 4.02 -14.68
CA ASP A 156 6.93 5.27 -14.02
C ASP A 156 7.16 5.17 -12.49
N PRO A 157 7.48 6.30 -11.83
CA PRO A 157 7.53 6.34 -10.38
C PRO A 157 6.21 5.81 -9.78
N ILE A 158 6.34 5.03 -8.71
CA ILE A 158 5.23 4.50 -7.94
C ILE A 158 5.46 4.84 -6.46
N GLY A 159 4.41 5.32 -5.79
CA GLY A 159 4.41 5.60 -4.36
C GLY A 159 3.55 4.59 -3.60
N TRP A 160 4.04 4.09 -2.48
CA TRP A 160 3.30 3.15 -1.64
C TRP A 160 3.54 3.35 -0.15
N MET A 161 2.56 2.94 0.66
CA MET A 161 2.67 2.87 2.11
C MET A 161 2.12 1.53 2.61
N PHE A 162 2.92 0.83 3.42
CA PHE A 162 2.52 -0.41 4.10
C PHE A 162 2.52 -0.18 5.60
N THR A 163 1.50 -0.70 6.28
CA THR A 163 1.44 -0.73 7.74
C THR A 163 1.19 -2.16 8.20
N TYR A 164 1.94 -2.61 9.22
CA TYR A 164 1.83 -3.94 9.83
C TYR A 164 1.67 -3.82 11.35
N PRO A 165 1.22 -4.89 12.05
CA PRO A 165 1.27 -4.97 13.50
C PRO A 165 2.59 -4.48 14.11
N SER A 166 2.52 -3.79 15.24
CA SER A 166 3.69 -3.12 15.83
C SER A 166 4.76 -4.08 16.38
N ASP A 167 4.38 -5.32 16.68
CA ASP A 167 5.26 -6.42 17.07
C ASP A 167 6.07 -7.00 15.89
N MET A 168 5.74 -6.64 14.65
CA MET A 168 6.52 -7.01 13.46
C MET A 168 7.69 -6.05 13.15
N GLY A 169 8.07 -5.17 14.10
CA GLY A 169 9.28 -4.35 14.01
C GLY A 169 9.16 -3.09 13.15
N ASN A 170 7.95 -2.56 12.97
CA ASN A 170 7.76 -1.28 12.29
C ASN A 170 8.37 -0.14 13.11
N LYS A 171 9.05 0.79 12.42
CA LYS A 171 9.49 2.05 13.03
C LYS A 171 8.27 2.83 13.53
N ALA A 172 8.42 3.54 14.64
CA ALA A 172 7.43 4.48 15.11
C ALA A 172 7.07 5.47 13.98
N VAL A 173 5.79 5.80 13.86
CA VAL A 173 5.33 6.72 12.83
C VAL A 173 5.74 8.14 13.22
N GLU A 174 6.54 8.79 12.39
CA GLU A 174 6.81 10.22 12.53
C GLU A 174 5.50 10.99 12.28
N PHE A 175 5.15 11.87 13.20
CA PHE A 175 3.92 12.64 13.06
C PHE A 175 4.03 13.71 11.98
N PRO A 176 3.10 13.74 11.00
CA PRO A 176 3.00 14.85 10.08
C PRO A 176 2.79 16.15 10.85
N GLN A 177 3.54 17.20 10.47
CA GLN A 177 3.44 18.52 11.12
C GLN A 177 2.24 19.33 10.63
N ASP A 178 1.54 18.85 9.61
CA ASP A 178 0.40 19.52 9.00
C ASP A 178 -0.79 19.61 9.97
N PRO A 179 -1.43 20.79 10.12
CA PRO A 179 -2.58 20.95 11.02
C PRO A 179 -3.76 20.01 10.74
N SER A 180 -3.94 19.55 9.49
CA SER A 180 -5.01 18.61 9.16
C SER A 180 -4.77 17.22 9.75
N PHE A 181 -3.52 16.87 10.09
CA PHE A 181 -3.22 15.60 10.78
C PHE A 181 -3.91 15.52 12.14
N LEU A 182 -3.92 16.61 12.92
CA LEU A 182 -4.59 16.64 14.22
C LEU A 182 -6.08 16.27 14.10
N LYS A 183 -6.75 16.81 13.07
CA LYS A 183 -8.17 16.53 12.81
C LYS A 183 -8.40 15.08 12.39
N VAL A 184 -7.53 14.53 11.54
CA VAL A 184 -7.58 13.11 11.14
C VAL A 184 -7.35 12.20 12.36
N MET A 185 -6.36 12.52 13.19
CA MET A 185 -6.04 11.78 14.41
C MET A 185 -7.22 11.78 15.38
N GLU A 186 -7.81 12.94 15.65
CA GLU A 186 -8.97 13.04 16.53
C GLU A 186 -10.17 12.21 16.04
N TYR A 187 -10.55 12.33 14.77
CA TYR A 187 -11.68 11.57 14.22
C TYR A 187 -11.41 10.06 14.18
N THR A 188 -10.19 9.66 13.84
CA THR A 188 -9.80 8.25 13.83
C THR A 188 -9.91 7.67 15.23
N LEU A 189 -9.30 8.32 16.22
CA LEU A 189 -9.29 7.83 17.60
C LEU A 189 -10.71 7.79 18.20
N LYS A 190 -11.53 8.82 17.98
CA LYS A 190 -12.94 8.83 18.41
C LYS A 190 -13.79 7.73 17.78
N SER A 191 -13.48 7.36 16.54
CA SER A 191 -14.19 6.28 15.85
C SER A 191 -13.84 4.89 16.41
N LEU A 192 -12.67 4.75 17.02
CA LEU A 192 -12.19 3.50 17.61
C LEU A 192 -12.51 3.39 19.11
N ASP A 193 -12.51 4.52 19.83
CA ASP A 193 -12.84 4.59 21.25
C ASP A 193 -13.71 5.82 21.56
N PRO A 194 -15.02 5.64 21.78
CA PRO A 194 -15.95 6.72 22.13
C PRO A 194 -15.65 7.43 23.46
N ALA A 195 -14.78 6.88 24.32
CA ALA A 195 -14.38 7.54 25.57
C ALA A 195 -13.44 8.75 25.35
N ILE A 196 -12.87 8.87 24.14
CA ILE A 196 -12.00 9.97 23.74
C ILE A 196 -12.84 11.22 23.42
N LYS A 197 -12.54 12.33 24.10
CA LYS A 197 -13.26 13.60 23.98
C LYS A 197 -12.65 14.55 22.95
N SER A 198 -11.33 14.60 22.87
CA SER A 198 -10.59 15.46 21.94
C SER A 198 -9.12 15.07 21.88
N VAL A 199 -8.42 15.55 20.86
CA VAL A 199 -6.98 15.46 20.73
C VAL A 199 -6.44 16.87 20.52
N GLU A 200 -5.39 17.25 21.23
CA GLU A 200 -4.71 18.53 21.03
C GLU A 200 -3.20 18.32 20.83
N LYS A 201 -2.56 19.25 20.14
CA LYS A 201 -1.10 19.29 20.02
C LYS A 201 -0.52 20.04 21.22
N SER A 202 0.45 19.44 21.90
CA SER A 202 1.17 20.11 22.98
C SER A 202 1.87 21.36 22.46
N LYS A 203 1.73 22.47 23.19
CA LYS A 203 2.45 23.72 22.92
C LYS A 203 3.85 23.74 23.55
N GLU A 204 4.07 22.87 24.52
CA GLU A 204 5.28 22.88 25.35
C GLU A 204 6.30 21.83 24.89
N VAL A 205 5.82 20.69 24.38
CA VAL A 205 6.67 19.58 23.96
C VAL A 205 6.50 19.34 22.47
N VAL A 206 7.62 19.38 21.74
CA VAL A 206 7.68 19.08 20.31
C VAL A 206 7.16 17.65 20.06
N ASN A 207 6.45 17.47 18.94
CA ASN A 207 5.90 16.18 18.50
C ASN A 207 5.05 15.43 19.53
N THR A 208 4.42 16.17 20.45
CA THR A 208 3.55 15.60 21.47
C THR A 208 2.09 15.97 21.22
N PHE A 209 1.21 14.99 21.32
CA PHE A 209 -0.24 15.13 21.35
C PHE A 209 -0.78 14.73 22.72
N ILE A 210 -1.86 15.40 23.13
CA ILE A 210 -2.61 15.11 24.35
C ILE A 210 -3.97 14.58 23.91
N VAL A 211 -4.28 13.35 24.29
CA VAL A 211 -5.58 12.71 24.04
C VAL A 211 -6.39 12.80 25.32
N HIS A 212 -7.45 13.61 25.29
CA HIS A 212 -8.32 13.81 26.44
C HIS A 212 -9.37 12.70 26.49
N MET A 213 -9.36 11.91 27.55
CA MET A 213 -10.38 10.88 27.79
C MET A 213 -11.25 11.23 29.00
N GLN A 214 -12.34 10.49 29.19
CA GLN A 214 -13.13 10.58 30.43
C GLN A 214 -12.34 10.18 31.68
N SER A 215 -11.43 9.22 31.56
CA SER A 215 -10.62 8.66 32.65
C SER A 215 -9.34 9.46 32.96
N GLY A 216 -9.01 10.45 32.14
CA GLY A 216 -7.80 11.27 32.25
C GLY A 216 -7.10 11.47 30.89
N ASP A 217 -6.03 12.26 30.91
CA ASP A 217 -5.30 12.61 29.70
C ASP A 217 -4.16 11.63 29.41
N LEU A 218 -3.93 11.38 28.13
CA LEU A 218 -2.82 10.56 27.64
C LEU A 218 -1.86 11.40 26.81
N LEU A 219 -0.57 11.21 27.02
CA LEU A 219 0.48 11.86 26.25
C LEU A 219 1.05 10.89 25.20
N VAL A 220 1.00 11.33 23.95
CA VAL A 220 1.56 10.63 22.79
C VAL A 220 2.71 11.47 22.24
N GLN A 221 3.94 10.98 22.32
CA GLN A 221 5.14 11.66 21.87
C GLN A 221 5.88 10.76 20.87
N ASP A 222 6.25 11.33 19.71
CA ASP A 222 7.01 10.64 18.67
C ASP A 222 6.40 9.28 18.26
N GLY A 223 5.08 9.22 18.10
CA GLY A 223 4.36 8.00 17.74
C GLY A 223 4.15 7.02 18.91
N GLU A 224 4.74 7.28 20.07
CA GLU A 224 4.66 6.42 21.25
C GLU A 224 3.86 7.04 22.40
N VAL A 225 3.23 6.20 23.21
CA VAL A 225 2.55 6.66 24.42
C VAL A 225 3.54 6.62 25.59
N ILE A 226 3.70 7.75 26.29
CA ILE A 226 4.70 7.89 27.37
C ILE A 226 4.30 7.06 28.62
N LYS A 227 3.00 6.91 28.92
CA LYS A 227 2.50 6.14 30.07
C LYS A 227 1.94 4.78 29.63
N LYS A 228 2.82 3.79 29.49
CA LYS A 228 2.51 2.43 28.99
C LYS A 228 1.50 1.63 29.84
N ASN A 229 1.31 1.95 31.11
CA ASN A 229 0.52 1.12 32.04
C ASN A 229 -1.00 1.39 32.05
N ILE A 230 -1.51 2.27 31.18
CA ILE A 230 -2.92 2.74 31.26
C ILE A 230 -3.72 2.48 29.97
N LEU A 231 -3.11 1.95 28.89
CA LEU A 231 -3.77 1.86 27.59
C LEU A 231 -3.91 0.46 27.00
N SER A 232 -5.01 0.28 26.24
CA SER A 232 -5.26 -0.86 25.38
C SER A 232 -4.39 -0.79 24.11
N SER A 233 -4.06 -1.96 23.55
CA SER A 233 -3.42 -2.09 22.23
C SER A 233 -4.14 -1.30 21.12
N GLY A 234 -5.45 -1.12 21.25
CA GLY A 234 -6.29 -0.41 20.28
C GLY A 234 -5.98 1.08 20.12
N THR A 235 -5.52 1.79 21.17
CA THR A 235 -5.17 3.22 21.02
C THR A 235 -3.90 3.40 20.20
N LYS A 236 -2.88 2.55 20.42
CA LYS A 236 -1.64 2.56 19.62
C LYS A 236 -1.93 2.27 18.15
N ALA A 237 -2.77 1.26 17.88
CA ALA A 237 -3.24 0.96 16.54
C ALA A 237 -3.98 2.13 15.89
N GLY A 238 -4.82 2.83 16.64
CA GLY A 238 -5.54 4.00 16.15
C GLY A 238 -4.64 5.14 15.68
N ILE A 239 -3.48 5.33 16.32
CA ILE A 239 -2.48 6.32 15.90
C ILE A 239 -1.85 5.95 14.54
N ASP A 240 -1.50 4.67 14.36
CA ASP A 240 -0.96 4.17 13.10
C ASP A 240 -1.99 4.31 11.96
N ILE A 241 -3.25 3.99 12.24
CA ILE A 241 -4.35 4.12 11.28
C ILE A 241 -4.59 5.59 10.92
N ALA A 242 -4.52 6.52 11.89
CA ALA A 242 -4.67 7.94 11.62
C ALA A 242 -3.61 8.45 10.64
N SER A 243 -2.38 7.96 10.78
CA SER A 243 -1.27 8.32 9.89
C SER A 243 -1.48 7.77 8.48
N LEU A 244 -1.98 6.54 8.36
CA LEU A 244 -2.36 5.96 7.07
C LEU A 244 -3.49 6.77 6.40
N ILE A 245 -4.57 7.07 7.13
CA ILE A 245 -5.71 7.84 6.62
C ILE A 245 -5.26 9.25 6.20
N TYR A 246 -4.38 9.88 6.97
CA TYR A 246 -3.83 11.19 6.62
C TYR A 246 -3.04 11.12 5.31
N SER A 247 -2.19 10.11 5.13
CA SER A 247 -1.41 9.92 3.91
C SER A 247 -2.32 9.73 2.69
N ILE A 248 -3.40 8.95 2.83
CA ILE A 248 -4.45 8.80 1.81
C ILE A 248 -5.11 10.14 1.51
N TYR A 249 -5.49 10.89 2.54
CA TYR A 249 -6.14 12.20 2.42
C TYR A 249 -5.26 13.22 1.68
N LYS A 250 -3.95 13.20 1.89
CA LYS A 250 -2.98 14.06 1.19
C LYS A 250 -2.58 13.55 -0.19
N GLY A 251 -2.90 12.31 -0.52
CA GLY A 251 -2.51 11.68 -1.79
C GLY A 251 -0.99 11.50 -1.92
N GLU A 252 -0.30 11.20 -0.83
CA GLU A 252 1.17 11.07 -0.82
C GLU A 252 1.66 9.83 -1.58
N CYS A 253 0.81 8.81 -1.74
CA CYS A 253 1.12 7.55 -2.41
C CYS A 253 -0.03 7.12 -3.34
N GLY A 254 0.28 6.23 -4.29
CA GLY A 254 -0.71 5.62 -5.19
C GLY A 254 -1.26 4.28 -4.68
N PHE A 255 -0.55 3.61 -3.77
CA PHE A 255 -0.95 2.32 -3.21
C PHE A 255 -0.81 2.28 -1.68
N TYR A 256 -1.80 1.72 -1.01
CA TYR A 256 -1.85 1.63 0.45
C TYR A 256 -2.22 0.22 0.88
N TYR A 257 -1.50 -0.32 1.87
CA TYR A 257 -1.81 -1.61 2.46
C TYR A 257 -1.77 -1.52 3.99
N CYS A 258 -2.88 -1.93 4.63
CA CYS A 258 -3.00 -2.02 6.08
C CYS A 258 -3.19 -3.48 6.45
N ASP A 259 -2.19 -4.09 7.10
CA ASP A 259 -2.35 -5.39 7.73
C ASP A 259 -2.95 -5.22 9.14
N GLU A 260 -3.54 -6.29 9.66
CA GLU A 260 -4.22 -6.39 10.97
C GLU A 260 -3.72 -5.35 12.01
N LYS A 261 -4.60 -4.43 12.43
CA LYS A 261 -4.30 -3.40 13.43
C LYS A 261 -5.04 -3.60 14.76
N PHE A 262 -5.72 -4.72 15.00
CA PHE A 262 -6.48 -4.92 16.24
C PHE A 262 -6.44 -6.37 16.69
#